data_AF-A0A2T7P749-F1
#
_entry.id   AF-A0A2T7P749-F1
#
_cell.length_a   1.000
_cell.length_b   1.000
_cell.length_c   1.000
_cell.angle_alpha   90.00
_cell.angle_beta   90.00
_cell.angle_gamma   90.00
#
_symmetry.space_group_name_H-M   'P 1'
#
loop_
_entity.id
_entity.type
_entity.pdbx_description
1 polymer ?
#
loop_
_entity_poly.entity_id
_entity_poly.type
_entity_poly.pdbx_seq_one_letter_code
_entity_poly.pdbx_strand_id
1 'polypeptide(L)'
;MDDPAELYHVPGADVTRGPTLSDDQPPSLRDTIQPATFRGEHHSERVVAVKQDVEALTHLGNVYQRLGRTHDACSIFSHLVRKLPDDTRLLLKYVQVLMDEGDFKQADAVLTPLIAREPHVHNCHALLAMAKVQEGLGNKQEARSGNLSLQSLLRKASKWTRDDQKTAATIHYELANVYKDLRQFQEALQNFNASVNADPTFTSAHLNLGAVYHLLVRIAVGDKPAHYV
;
A
#
# COMPACT_ATOMS: atom_id res chain seq x y z
N MET A 1 -44.12 38.65 77.43
CA MET A 1 -44.41 39.80 78.30
C MET A 1 -43.09 40.48 78.54
N ASP A 2 -43.05 41.71 78.08
CA ASP A 2 -41.91 42.57 77.81
C ASP A 2 -41.28 43.16 79.09
N ASP A 3 -39.93 43.29 79.07
CA ASP A 3 -39.00 44.36 79.49
C ASP A 3 -39.26 45.24 80.76
N PRO A 4 -38.37 46.16 81.25
CA PRO A 4 -36.98 46.53 80.87
C PRO A 4 -36.00 46.87 82.05
N ALA A 5 -34.73 47.22 81.74
CA ALA A 5 -33.84 48.24 82.36
C ALA A 5 -32.34 47.91 82.07
N GLU A 6 -31.62 48.52 81.13
CA GLU A 6 -31.04 49.89 81.08
C GLU A 6 -29.84 50.10 82.05
N LEU A 7 -28.59 50.26 81.54
CA LEU A 7 -27.70 51.44 81.70
C LEU A 7 -26.19 51.24 81.32
N TYR A 8 -25.74 52.02 80.29
CA TYR A 8 -24.44 52.72 79.99
C TYR A 8 -23.12 51.91 79.78
N HIS A 9 -22.25 52.18 78.78
CA HIS A 9 -21.72 53.48 78.30
C HIS A 9 -21.10 53.36 76.87
N VAL A 10 -21.21 54.41 76.03
CA VAL A 10 -20.43 54.66 74.77
C VAL A 10 -19.57 55.92 75.01
N PRO A 11 -18.46 56.21 74.28
CA PRO A 11 -18.61 57.00 73.04
C PRO A 11 -17.51 56.86 71.94
N GLY A 12 -17.91 57.22 70.70
CA GLY A 12 -17.07 57.86 69.67
C GLY A 12 -16.65 56.96 68.49
N ALA A 13 -16.75 57.34 67.22
CA ALA A 13 -17.37 58.48 66.53
C ALA A 13 -17.56 58.09 65.05
N ASP A 14 -18.65 58.60 64.46
CA ASP A 14 -19.07 58.57 63.05
C ASP A 14 -18.04 59.34 62.16
N VAL A 15 -17.79 59.12 60.85
CA VAL A 15 -18.67 59.44 59.70
C VAL A 15 -17.99 59.00 58.36
N THR A 16 -18.76 58.27 57.54
CA THR A 16 -18.82 58.08 56.05
C THR A 16 -17.69 58.49 55.07
N ARG A 17 -17.36 57.58 54.11
CA ARG A 17 -17.44 57.68 52.61
C ARG A 17 -16.48 56.67 51.93
N GLY A 18 -16.95 55.90 50.93
CA GLY A 18 -16.13 54.99 50.09
C GLY A 18 -15.41 55.71 48.93
N PRO A 19 -15.10 55.07 47.78
CA PRO A 19 -14.59 53.72 47.46
C PRO A 19 -13.20 53.78 46.77
N THR A 20 -12.45 52.68 46.58
CA THR A 20 -11.53 52.47 45.40
C THR A 20 -10.82 51.12 45.39
N LEU A 21 -10.68 50.57 44.18
CA LEU A 21 -9.81 49.46 43.78
C LEU A 21 -8.32 49.84 43.91
N SER A 22 -7.47 48.91 44.36
CA SER A 22 -6.15 48.68 43.75
C SER A 22 -5.55 47.34 44.19
N ASP A 23 -5.28 46.51 43.18
CA ASP A 23 -4.27 45.46 43.02
C ASP A 23 -3.31 45.16 44.19
N ASP A 24 -3.31 43.90 44.67
CA ASP A 24 -2.12 43.04 44.66
C ASP A 24 -2.41 41.68 45.33
N GLN A 25 -2.90 40.71 44.54
CA GLN A 25 -2.59 39.28 44.73
C GLN A 25 -2.70 38.57 43.37
N PRO A 26 -1.65 37.85 42.90
CA PRO A 26 -1.78 37.07 41.67
C PRO A 26 -2.58 35.79 41.95
N PRO A 27 -3.72 35.54 41.26
CA PRO A 27 -4.31 34.22 41.23
C PRO A 27 -3.50 33.33 40.27
N SER A 28 -3.24 32.11 40.72
CA SER A 28 -2.53 31.05 40.03
C SER A 28 -3.01 30.82 38.59
N LEU A 29 -2.06 30.71 37.67
CA LEU A 29 -2.21 30.23 36.29
C LEU A 29 -2.65 28.75 36.26
N ARG A 30 -3.89 28.44 36.67
CA ARG A 30 -4.45 27.10 36.50
C ARG A 30 -5.81 27.01 35.83
N ASP A 31 -6.47 28.12 35.52
CA ASP A 31 -7.83 28.07 34.97
C ASP A 31 -8.04 28.95 33.74
N THR A 32 -7.23 28.86 32.67
CA THR A 32 -7.67 29.37 31.35
C THR A 32 -6.95 28.75 30.14
N ILE A 33 -6.99 27.43 29.96
CA ILE A 33 -6.98 26.84 28.60
C ILE A 33 -7.85 25.59 28.65
N GLN A 34 -9.10 25.66 28.20
CA GLN A 34 -9.75 24.47 27.64
C GLN A 34 -9.15 24.27 26.24
N PRO A 35 -8.44 23.17 25.94
CA PRO A 35 -8.20 22.81 24.56
C PRO A 35 -9.40 21.98 24.10
N ALA A 36 -10.27 22.59 23.30
CA ALA A 36 -11.14 21.88 22.38
C ALA A 36 -10.34 21.25 21.19
N THR A 37 -9.07 20.89 21.40
CA THR A 37 -8.16 20.29 20.41
C THR A 37 -7.71 18.86 20.77
N PHE A 38 -8.10 18.34 21.94
CA PHE A 38 -7.53 17.08 22.48
C PHE A 38 -7.89 15.79 21.72
N ARG A 39 -8.85 15.81 20.80
CA ARG A 39 -9.25 14.62 20.02
C ARG A 39 -8.55 14.50 18.66
N GLY A 40 -8.12 15.62 18.08
CA GLY A 40 -7.51 15.67 16.75
C GLY A 40 -6.01 15.38 16.77
N GLU A 41 -5.30 15.84 17.81
CA GLU A 41 -3.85 15.63 17.96
C GLU A 41 -3.51 14.16 18.22
N HIS A 42 -4.21 13.52 19.17
CA HIS A 42 -4.04 12.08 19.41
C HIS A 42 -4.40 11.20 18.22
N HIS A 43 -5.40 11.59 17.41
CA HIS A 43 -5.73 10.85 16.19
C HIS A 43 -4.64 11.02 15.13
N SER A 44 -4.11 12.24 14.98
CA SER A 44 -3.05 12.56 14.02
C SER A 44 -1.73 11.89 14.39
N GLU A 45 -1.33 11.94 15.67
CA GLU A 45 -0.16 11.23 16.20
C GLU A 45 -0.31 9.72 16.06
N ARG A 46 -1.49 9.15 16.35
CA ARG A 46 -1.74 7.71 16.15
C ARG A 46 -1.70 7.33 14.68
N VAL A 47 -2.26 8.13 13.79
CA VAL A 47 -2.21 7.87 12.34
C VAL A 47 -0.77 7.99 11.83
N VAL A 48 0.00 8.96 12.30
CA VAL A 48 1.43 9.11 11.94
C VAL A 48 2.27 7.96 12.50
N ALA A 49 2.09 7.59 13.77
CA ALA A 49 2.78 6.45 14.38
C ALA A 49 2.42 5.12 13.71
N VAL A 50 1.14 4.90 13.37
CA VAL A 50 0.69 3.73 12.61
C VAL A 50 1.29 3.74 11.21
N LYS A 51 1.36 4.89 10.52
CA LYS A 51 2.01 4.99 9.21
C LYS A 51 3.51 4.67 9.28
N GLN A 52 4.22 5.20 10.27
CA GLN A 52 5.64 4.92 10.47
C GLN A 52 5.91 3.44 10.82
N ASP A 53 5.07 2.84 11.67
CA ASP A 53 5.10 1.41 12.00
C ASP A 53 4.85 0.55 10.75
N VAL A 54 3.86 0.92 9.92
CA VAL A 54 3.52 0.21 8.67
C VAL A 54 4.66 0.29 7.65
N GLU A 55 5.26 1.46 7.44
CA GLU A 55 6.38 1.62 6.51
C GLU A 55 7.61 0.82 6.96
N ALA A 56 7.96 0.89 8.25
CA ALA A 56 9.07 0.12 8.80
C ALA A 56 8.86 -1.39 8.66
N LEU A 57 7.66 -1.88 9.02
CA LEU A 57 7.30 -3.29 8.86
C LEU A 57 7.24 -3.71 7.39
N THR A 58 6.76 -2.85 6.49
CA THR A 58 6.77 -3.12 5.04
C THR A 58 8.20 -3.28 4.53
N HIS A 59 9.12 -2.41 4.96
CA HIS A 59 10.54 -2.55 4.61
C HIS A 59 11.13 -3.84 5.16
N LEU A 60 10.83 -4.20 6.42
CA LEU A 60 11.30 -5.44 7.03
C LEU A 60 10.77 -6.68 6.28
N GLY A 61 9.48 -6.71 5.95
CA GLY A 61 8.87 -7.77 5.16
C GLY A 61 9.54 -7.94 3.79
N ASN A 62 9.80 -6.83 3.09
CA ASN A 62 10.52 -6.84 1.82
C ASN A 62 11.96 -7.37 1.96
N VAL A 63 12.65 -7.07 3.07
CA VAL A 63 13.99 -7.59 3.35
C VAL A 63 13.92 -9.10 3.58
N TYR A 64 12.97 -9.60 4.38
CA TYR A 64 12.82 -11.04 4.58
C TYR A 64 12.49 -11.80 3.30
N GLN A 65 11.64 -11.24 2.45
CA GLN A 65 11.33 -11.81 1.14
C GLN A 65 12.60 -11.92 0.26
N ARG A 66 13.42 -10.85 0.20
CA ARG A 66 14.70 -10.87 -0.55
C ARG A 66 15.72 -11.87 0.00
N LEU A 67 15.67 -12.17 1.29
CA LEU A 67 16.51 -13.18 1.94
C LEU A 67 15.96 -14.60 1.78
N GLY A 68 14.85 -14.79 1.07
CA GLY A 68 14.18 -16.09 0.94
C GLY A 68 13.47 -16.57 2.21
N ARG A 69 13.37 -15.71 3.24
CA ARG A 69 12.66 -15.97 4.49
C ARG A 69 11.17 -15.68 4.30
N THR A 70 10.52 -16.45 3.43
CA THR A 70 9.14 -16.24 2.99
C THR A 70 8.14 -16.32 4.14
N HIS A 71 8.30 -17.29 5.05
CA HIS A 71 7.47 -17.43 6.25
C HIS A 71 7.46 -16.21 7.17
N ASP A 72 8.63 -15.60 7.38
CA ASP A 72 8.74 -14.40 8.22
C ASP A 72 8.12 -13.18 7.52
N ALA A 73 8.31 -13.07 6.20
CA ALA A 73 7.65 -12.04 5.40
C ALA A 73 6.12 -12.22 5.46
N CYS A 74 5.61 -13.45 5.34
CA CYS A 74 4.18 -13.75 5.37
C CYS A 74 3.57 -13.38 6.72
N SER A 75 4.27 -13.69 7.81
CA SER A 75 3.86 -13.30 9.17
C SER A 75 3.73 -11.78 9.32
N ILE A 76 4.67 -11.01 8.75
CA ILE A 76 4.60 -9.54 8.76
C ILE A 76 3.43 -9.04 7.92
N PHE A 77 3.31 -9.49 6.67
CA PHE A 77 2.28 -8.96 5.77
C PHE A 77 0.87 -9.38 6.19
N SER A 78 0.68 -10.59 6.73
CA SER A 78 -0.60 -11.02 7.32
C SER A 78 -1.02 -10.15 8.52
N HIS A 79 -0.07 -9.65 9.30
CA HIS A 79 -0.33 -8.70 10.38
C HIS A 79 -0.70 -7.32 9.83
N LEU A 80 0.02 -6.84 8.81
CA LEU A 80 -0.23 -5.54 8.19
C LEU A 80 -1.61 -5.47 7.52
N VAL A 81 -2.01 -6.48 6.75
CA VAL A 81 -3.33 -6.51 6.09
C VAL A 81 -4.48 -6.66 7.09
N ARG A 82 -4.25 -7.24 8.27
CA ARG A 82 -5.27 -7.25 9.35
C ARG A 82 -5.47 -5.87 9.96
N LYS A 83 -4.40 -5.08 10.10
CA LYS A 83 -4.47 -3.68 10.57
C LYS A 83 -5.10 -2.76 9.53
N LEU A 84 -4.80 -2.98 8.24
CA LEU A 84 -5.21 -2.14 7.12
C LEU A 84 -5.82 -3.00 5.99
N PRO A 85 -7.05 -3.52 6.17
CA PRO A 85 -7.66 -4.48 5.24
C PRO A 85 -8.04 -3.89 3.88
N ASP A 86 -8.04 -2.56 3.75
CA ASP A 86 -8.39 -1.85 2.53
C ASP A 86 -7.18 -1.23 1.81
N ASP A 87 -5.94 -1.39 2.33
CA ASP A 87 -4.75 -0.90 1.61
C ASP A 87 -4.36 -1.90 0.50
N THR A 88 -4.80 -1.59 -0.72
CA THR A 88 -4.49 -2.35 -1.95
C THR A 88 -2.99 -2.67 -2.10
N ARG A 89 -2.10 -1.75 -1.70
CA ARG A 89 -0.65 -1.98 -1.84
C ARG A 89 -0.18 -3.07 -0.88
N LEU A 90 -0.67 -3.07 0.35
CA LEU A 90 -0.34 -4.10 1.35
C LEU A 90 -0.96 -5.44 0.98
N LEU A 91 -2.19 -5.45 0.47
CA LEU A 91 -2.84 -6.65 -0.04
C LEU A 91 -2.04 -7.28 -1.20
N LEU A 92 -1.60 -6.48 -2.17
CA LEU A 92 -0.78 -6.96 -3.27
C LEU A 92 0.59 -7.46 -2.81
N LYS A 93 1.20 -6.85 -1.78
CA LYS A 93 2.42 -7.38 -1.17
C LYS A 93 2.20 -8.69 -0.44
N TYR A 94 1.09 -8.81 0.28
CA TYR A 94 0.73 -10.06 0.93
C TYR A 94 0.52 -11.18 -0.08
N VAL A 95 -0.24 -10.92 -1.16
CA VAL A 95 -0.45 -11.86 -2.27
C VAL A 95 0.89 -12.29 -2.88
N GLN A 96 1.81 -11.37 -3.14
CA GLN A 96 3.12 -11.72 -3.68
C GLN A 96 3.88 -12.68 -2.75
N VAL A 97 3.83 -12.45 -1.44
CA VAL A 97 4.50 -13.34 -0.48
C VAL A 97 3.82 -14.70 -0.40
N LEU A 98 2.48 -14.76 -0.47
CA LEU A 98 1.75 -16.03 -0.55
C LEU A 98 2.11 -16.83 -1.80
N MET A 99 2.31 -16.15 -2.94
CA MET A 99 2.80 -16.79 -4.16
C MET A 99 4.22 -17.35 -3.99
N ASP A 100 5.10 -16.62 -3.32
CA ASP A 100 6.48 -17.08 -3.04
C ASP A 100 6.50 -18.27 -2.06
N GLU A 101 5.52 -18.37 -1.17
CA GLU A 101 5.29 -19.55 -0.31
C GLU A 101 4.63 -20.72 -1.04
N GLY A 102 4.03 -20.47 -2.20
CA GLY A 102 3.23 -21.44 -2.95
C GLY A 102 1.79 -21.61 -2.47
N ASP A 103 1.30 -20.79 -1.53
CA ASP A 103 -0.10 -20.77 -1.11
C ASP A 103 -0.98 -19.98 -2.08
N PHE A 104 -1.09 -20.53 -3.30
CA PHE A 104 -1.89 -19.94 -4.37
C PHE A 104 -3.39 -19.90 -4.02
N LYS A 105 -3.87 -20.77 -3.13
CA LYS A 105 -5.29 -20.78 -2.72
C LYS A 105 -5.62 -19.56 -1.87
N GLN A 106 -4.78 -19.24 -0.90
CA GLN A 106 -4.99 -18.05 -0.09
C GLN A 106 -4.77 -16.78 -0.90
N ALA A 107 -3.79 -16.77 -1.81
CA ALA A 107 -3.55 -15.66 -2.72
C ALA A 107 -4.80 -15.35 -3.58
N ASP A 108 -5.46 -16.38 -4.12
CA ASP A 108 -6.69 -16.24 -4.90
C ASP A 108 -7.86 -15.67 -4.08
N ALA A 109 -8.01 -16.13 -2.83
CA ALA A 109 -9.03 -15.65 -1.90
C ALA A 109 -8.87 -14.16 -1.55
N VAL A 110 -7.63 -13.65 -1.55
CA VAL A 110 -7.34 -12.22 -1.34
C VAL A 110 -7.54 -11.41 -2.63
N LEU A 111 -7.12 -11.92 -3.78
CA LEU A 111 -7.19 -11.19 -5.06
C LEU A 111 -8.60 -11.06 -5.63
N THR A 112 -9.42 -12.09 -5.50
CA THR A 112 -10.78 -12.11 -6.07
C THR A 112 -11.63 -10.92 -5.62
N PRO A 113 -11.79 -10.64 -4.30
CA PRO A 113 -12.53 -9.47 -3.85
C PRO A 113 -11.81 -8.15 -4.17
N LEU A 114 -10.48 -8.13 -4.24
CA LEU A 114 -9.71 -6.92 -4.56
C LEU A 114 -10.00 -6.43 -5.99
N ILE A 115 -9.95 -7.33 -6.97
CA ILE A 115 -10.18 -7.00 -8.39
C ILE A 115 -11.64 -6.56 -8.61
N ALA A 116 -12.58 -7.18 -7.90
CA ALA A 116 -14.01 -6.82 -7.98
C ALA A 116 -14.29 -5.39 -7.47
N ARG A 117 -13.47 -4.86 -6.54
CA ARG A 117 -13.66 -3.54 -5.93
C ARG A 117 -13.07 -2.38 -6.75
N GLU A 118 -11.94 -2.55 -7.45
CA GLU A 118 -11.22 -1.43 -8.07
C GLU A 118 -10.95 -1.57 -9.59
N PRO A 119 -11.94 -1.51 -10.49
CA PRO A 119 -11.72 -1.70 -11.94
C PRO A 119 -11.01 -0.50 -12.64
N HIS A 120 -9.74 -0.21 -12.31
CA HIS A 120 -8.92 0.84 -12.93
C HIS A 120 -7.44 0.43 -13.11
N VAL A 121 -6.60 1.32 -13.65
CA VAL A 121 -5.14 1.19 -13.83
C VAL A 121 -4.40 0.48 -12.70
N HIS A 122 -4.80 0.74 -11.46
CA HIS A 122 -4.22 0.16 -10.25
C HIS A 122 -4.43 -1.37 -10.15
N ASN A 123 -5.33 -1.95 -10.96
CA ASN A 123 -5.54 -3.38 -11.09
C ASN A 123 -4.53 -4.11 -11.97
N CYS A 124 -3.62 -3.44 -12.70
CA CYS A 124 -2.68 -4.17 -13.56
C CYS A 124 -1.85 -5.20 -12.78
N HIS A 125 -1.38 -4.82 -11.58
CA HIS A 125 -0.67 -5.72 -10.69
C HIS A 125 -1.57 -6.83 -10.12
N ALA A 126 -2.82 -6.50 -9.75
CA ALA A 126 -3.77 -7.48 -9.24
C ALA A 126 -4.14 -8.52 -10.31
N LEU A 127 -4.40 -8.07 -11.54
CA LEU A 127 -4.70 -8.94 -12.69
C LEU A 127 -3.51 -9.81 -13.09
N LEU A 128 -2.30 -9.26 -13.07
CA LEU A 128 -1.08 -10.03 -13.30
C LEU A 128 -0.88 -11.09 -12.20
N ALA A 129 -1.04 -10.71 -10.93
CA ALA A 129 -0.97 -11.63 -9.81
C ALA A 129 -2.03 -12.73 -9.92
N MET A 130 -3.26 -12.38 -10.30
CA MET A 130 -4.35 -13.33 -10.52
C MET A 130 -3.99 -14.32 -11.63
N ALA A 131 -3.46 -13.87 -12.77
CA ALA A 131 -3.05 -14.76 -13.85
C ALA A 131 -1.97 -15.76 -13.39
N LYS A 132 -0.96 -15.30 -12.64
CA LYS A 132 0.09 -16.15 -12.08
C LYS A 132 -0.43 -17.11 -11.01
N VAL A 133 -1.35 -16.66 -10.15
CA VAL A 133 -1.99 -17.49 -9.13
C VAL A 133 -2.81 -18.61 -9.78
N GLN A 134 -3.62 -18.29 -10.80
CA GLN A 134 -4.40 -19.28 -11.53
C GLN A 134 -3.51 -20.28 -12.27
N GLU A 135 -2.37 -19.83 -12.81
CA GLU A 135 -1.37 -20.73 -13.38
C GLU A 135 -0.77 -21.68 -12.33
N GLY A 136 -0.41 -21.16 -11.14
CA GLY A 136 0.06 -21.96 -10.01
C GLY A 136 -0.98 -22.97 -9.49
N LEU A 137 -2.27 -22.66 -9.62
CA LEU A 137 -3.38 -23.57 -9.33
C LEU A 137 -3.63 -24.61 -10.44
N GLY A 138 -2.99 -24.47 -11.60
CA GLY A 138 -3.22 -25.33 -12.78
C GLY A 138 -4.43 -24.93 -13.63
N ASN A 139 -5.08 -23.82 -13.30
CA ASN A 139 -6.25 -23.27 -13.97
C ASN A 139 -5.84 -22.46 -15.21
N LYS A 140 -5.38 -23.17 -16.25
CA LYS A 140 -4.80 -22.56 -17.45
C LYS A 140 -5.76 -21.66 -18.22
N GLN A 141 -7.07 -21.93 -18.17
CA GLN A 141 -8.06 -21.12 -18.90
C GLN A 141 -8.27 -19.76 -18.22
N GLU A 142 -8.33 -19.76 -16.90
CA GLU A 142 -8.45 -18.57 -16.05
C GLU A 142 -7.18 -17.72 -16.13
N ALA A 143 -6.00 -18.35 -16.10
CA ALA A 143 -4.73 -17.65 -16.32
C ALA A 143 -4.71 -16.95 -17.69
N ARG A 144 -5.18 -17.65 -18.74
CA ARG A 144 -5.26 -17.10 -20.09
C ARG A 144 -6.26 -15.96 -20.19
N SER A 145 -7.44 -16.07 -19.60
CA SER A 145 -8.46 -15.01 -19.61
C SER A 145 -7.99 -13.77 -18.84
N GLY A 146 -7.25 -13.97 -17.74
CA GLY A 146 -6.56 -12.91 -16.99
C GLY A 146 -5.53 -12.18 -17.86
N ASN A 147 -4.65 -12.92 -18.54
CA ASN A 147 -3.65 -12.34 -19.45
C ASN A 147 -4.29 -11.53 -20.60
N LEU A 148 -5.39 -12.02 -21.19
CA LEU A 148 -6.12 -11.28 -22.22
C LEU A 148 -6.75 -9.99 -21.69
N SER A 149 -7.36 -10.06 -20.51
CA SER A 149 -7.91 -8.88 -19.82
C SER A 149 -6.83 -7.84 -19.57
N LEU A 150 -5.66 -8.27 -19.09
CA LEU A 150 -4.51 -7.42 -18.84
C LEU A 150 -3.98 -6.77 -20.13
N GLN A 151 -3.84 -7.52 -21.23
CA GLN A 151 -3.47 -6.96 -22.53
C GLN A 151 -4.45 -5.88 -23.00
N SER A 152 -5.76 -6.13 -22.83
CA SER A 152 -6.79 -5.17 -23.24
C SER A 152 -6.71 -3.86 -22.45
N LEU A 153 -6.35 -3.94 -21.16
CA LEU A 153 -6.15 -2.79 -20.29
C LEU A 153 -4.88 -2.02 -20.68
N LEU A 154 -3.77 -2.71 -20.88
CA LEU A 154 -2.49 -2.11 -21.28
C LEU A 154 -2.55 -1.45 -22.66
N ARG A 155 -3.38 -1.94 -23.60
CA ARG A 155 -3.60 -1.25 -24.89
C ARG A 155 -4.21 0.14 -24.72
N LYS A 156 -4.98 0.36 -23.65
CA LYS A 156 -5.53 1.67 -23.29
C LYS A 156 -4.54 2.54 -22.52
N ALA A 157 -3.39 1.98 -22.14
CA ALA A 157 -2.37 2.63 -21.33
C ALA A 157 -1.54 3.69 -22.03
N SER A 158 -1.61 3.79 -23.35
CA SER A 158 -0.86 4.79 -24.13
C SER A 158 -1.17 6.24 -23.73
N LYS A 159 -2.29 6.48 -23.03
CA LYS A 159 -2.69 7.80 -22.53
C LYS A 159 -2.42 8.00 -21.03
N TRP A 160 -1.84 7.02 -20.34
CA TRP A 160 -1.56 7.13 -18.91
C TRP A 160 -0.37 8.05 -18.65
N THR A 161 -0.23 8.50 -17.40
CA THR A 161 0.84 9.41 -16.99
C THR A 161 2.23 8.77 -17.13
N ARG A 162 3.29 9.57 -17.04
CA ARG A 162 4.67 9.07 -17.17
C ARG A 162 5.01 7.99 -16.12
N ASP A 163 4.54 8.13 -14.90
CA ASP A 163 4.77 7.13 -13.85
C ASP A 163 3.95 5.85 -14.10
N ASP A 164 2.74 6.00 -14.65
CA ASP A 164 1.95 4.87 -15.11
C ASP A 164 2.59 4.15 -16.30
N GLN A 165 3.35 4.84 -17.16
CA GLN A 165 4.09 4.20 -18.26
C GLN A 165 5.19 3.27 -17.74
N LYS A 166 5.90 3.64 -16.66
CA LYS A 166 6.90 2.75 -16.03
C LYS A 166 6.23 1.51 -15.44
N THR A 167 5.05 1.70 -14.84
CA THR A 167 4.22 0.59 -14.36
C THR A 167 3.81 -0.30 -15.52
N ALA A 168 3.29 0.26 -16.61
CA ALA A 168 2.92 -0.47 -17.82
C ALA A 168 4.11 -1.21 -18.43
N ALA A 169 5.30 -0.62 -18.44
CA ALA A 169 6.54 -1.27 -18.87
C ALA A 169 6.85 -2.51 -18.04
N THR A 170 6.79 -2.38 -16.70
CA THR A 170 6.99 -3.49 -15.77
C THR A 170 5.98 -4.63 -16.02
N ILE A 171 4.70 -4.29 -16.21
CA ILE A 171 3.67 -5.30 -16.46
C ILE A 171 3.84 -5.97 -17.83
N HIS A 172 4.18 -5.22 -18.88
CA HIS A 172 4.49 -5.79 -20.19
C HIS A 172 5.69 -6.74 -20.13
N TYR A 173 6.74 -6.39 -19.39
CA TYR A 173 7.88 -7.26 -19.15
C TYR A 173 7.48 -8.57 -18.46
N GLU A 174 6.69 -8.51 -17.39
CA GLU A 174 6.22 -9.69 -16.66
C GLU A 174 5.33 -10.57 -17.53
N LEU A 175 4.42 -9.99 -18.30
CA LEU A 175 3.56 -10.72 -19.22
C LEU A 175 4.38 -11.38 -20.35
N ALA A 176 5.45 -10.73 -20.83
CA ALA A 176 6.37 -11.32 -21.79
C ALA A 176 7.11 -12.53 -21.23
N ASN A 177 7.52 -12.49 -19.96
CA ASN A 177 8.12 -13.64 -19.28
C ASN A 177 7.14 -14.82 -19.21
N VAL A 178 5.88 -14.57 -18.83
CA VAL A 178 4.82 -15.61 -18.83
C VAL A 178 4.68 -16.22 -20.23
N TYR A 179 4.57 -15.41 -21.28
CA TYR A 179 4.48 -15.93 -22.66
C TYR A 179 5.72 -16.69 -23.11
N LYS A 180 6.91 -16.24 -22.70
CA LYS A 180 8.18 -16.93 -22.99
C LYS A 180 8.20 -18.30 -22.33
N ASP A 181 7.77 -18.41 -21.08
CA ASP A 181 7.73 -19.68 -20.33
C ASP A 181 6.69 -20.65 -20.94
N LEU A 182 5.58 -20.11 -21.46
CA LEU A 182 4.60 -20.83 -22.27
C LEU A 182 5.06 -21.15 -23.71
N ARG A 183 6.30 -20.77 -24.08
CA ARG A 183 6.88 -20.90 -25.45
C ARG A 183 6.08 -20.18 -26.54
N GLN A 184 5.26 -19.21 -26.16
CA GLN A 184 4.53 -18.30 -27.05
C GLN A 184 5.43 -17.12 -27.40
N PHE A 185 6.48 -17.40 -28.19
CA PHE A 185 7.57 -16.46 -28.41
C PHE A 185 7.16 -15.20 -29.18
N GLN A 186 6.14 -15.26 -30.02
CA GLN A 186 5.65 -14.06 -30.73
C GLN A 186 4.99 -13.09 -29.76
N GLU A 187 4.12 -13.59 -28.87
CA GLU A 187 3.46 -12.82 -27.82
C GLU A 187 4.48 -12.28 -26.80
N ALA A 188 5.52 -13.08 -26.49
CA ALA A 188 6.64 -12.64 -25.66
C ALA A 188 7.38 -11.46 -26.30
N LEU A 189 7.74 -11.55 -27.60
CA LEU A 189 8.38 -10.45 -28.32
C LEU A 189 7.51 -9.19 -28.37
N GLN A 190 6.22 -9.33 -28.64
CA GLN A 190 5.29 -8.19 -28.68
C GLN A 190 5.28 -7.45 -27.33
N ASN A 191 5.22 -8.19 -26.23
CA ASN A 191 5.19 -7.62 -24.89
C ASN A 191 6.56 -7.07 -24.46
N PHE A 192 7.68 -7.71 -24.78
CA PHE A 192 9.00 -7.13 -24.52
C PHE A 192 9.23 -5.83 -25.30
N ASN A 193 8.81 -5.76 -26.56
CA ASN A 193 8.88 -4.52 -27.33
C ASN A 193 7.98 -3.43 -26.73
N ALA A 194 6.75 -3.77 -26.30
CA ALA A 194 5.87 -2.83 -25.62
C ALA A 194 6.49 -2.31 -24.30
N SER A 195 7.17 -3.18 -23.55
CA SER A 195 7.92 -2.81 -22.35
C SER A 195 9.03 -1.81 -22.65
N VAL A 196 9.84 -2.06 -23.67
CA VAL A 196 10.94 -1.15 -24.08
C VAL A 196 10.39 0.17 -24.62
N ASN A 197 9.25 0.16 -25.31
CA ASN A 197 8.63 1.39 -25.80
C ASN A 197 8.06 2.25 -24.66
N ALA A 198 7.50 1.61 -23.63
CA ALA A 198 6.95 2.31 -22.46
C ALA A 198 8.05 2.85 -21.53
N ASP A 199 9.15 2.10 -21.34
CA ASP A 199 10.36 2.57 -20.68
C ASP A 199 11.62 2.16 -21.46
N PRO A 200 12.16 3.07 -22.29
CA PRO A 200 13.38 2.82 -23.06
C PRO A 200 14.61 2.50 -22.21
N THR A 201 14.60 2.86 -20.92
CA THR A 201 15.71 2.64 -19.98
C THR A 201 15.62 1.30 -19.24
N PHE A 202 14.55 0.52 -19.45
CA PHE A 202 14.33 -0.73 -18.73
C PHE A 202 15.28 -1.85 -19.21
N THR A 203 16.44 -1.93 -18.59
CA THR A 203 17.55 -2.82 -19.00
C THR A 203 17.15 -4.29 -19.07
N SER A 204 16.38 -4.79 -18.09
CA SER A 204 15.94 -6.20 -18.07
C SER A 204 15.07 -6.56 -19.27
N ALA A 205 14.26 -5.63 -19.77
CA ALA A 205 13.43 -5.85 -20.95
C ALA A 205 14.28 -5.96 -22.22
N HIS A 206 15.30 -5.11 -22.37
CA HIS A 206 16.25 -5.20 -23.49
C HIS A 206 17.03 -6.53 -23.50
N LEU A 207 17.53 -6.94 -22.33
CA LEU A 207 18.28 -8.20 -22.19
C LEU A 207 17.41 -9.41 -22.56
N ASN A 208 16.19 -9.49 -22.02
CA ASN A 208 15.29 -10.61 -22.32
C ASN A 208 14.78 -10.59 -23.77
N LEU A 209 14.56 -9.42 -24.36
CA LEU A 209 14.23 -9.29 -25.77
C LEU A 209 15.35 -9.88 -26.66
N GLY A 210 16.60 -9.54 -26.38
CA GLY A 210 17.77 -10.10 -27.07
C GLY A 210 17.87 -11.63 -26.91
N ALA A 211 17.63 -12.14 -25.69
CA ALA A 211 17.63 -13.57 -25.43
C ALA A 211 16.56 -14.32 -26.24
N VAL A 212 15.36 -13.76 -26.38
CA VAL A 212 14.27 -14.34 -27.20
C VAL A 212 14.61 -14.28 -28.70
N TYR A 213 15.15 -13.17 -29.20
CA TYR A 213 15.61 -13.10 -30.60
C TYR A 213 16.68 -14.15 -30.89
N HIS A 214 17.67 -14.29 -30.01
CA HIS A 214 18.71 -15.31 -30.16
C HIS A 214 18.13 -16.73 -30.16
N LEU A 215 17.16 -17.02 -29.29
CA LEU A 215 16.48 -18.31 -29.25
C LEU A 215 15.72 -18.60 -30.57
N LEU A 216 15.01 -17.60 -31.11
CA LEU A 216 14.27 -17.76 -32.37
C LEU A 216 15.19 -17.99 -33.57
N VAL A 217 16.34 -17.30 -33.62
CA VAL A 217 17.36 -17.55 -34.64
C VAL A 217 17.85 -18.99 -34.56
N ARG A 218 18.18 -19.49 -33.36
CA ARG A 218 18.63 -20.88 -33.17
C ARG A 218 17.58 -21.89 -33.64
N ILE A 219 16.32 -21.70 -33.26
CA ILE A 219 15.20 -22.55 -33.70
C ILE A 219 15.07 -22.51 -35.23
N ALA A 220 15.17 -21.33 -35.85
CA ALA A 220 15.05 -21.17 -37.30
C ALA A 220 16.18 -21.84 -38.08
N VAL A 221 17.39 -21.88 -37.52
CA VAL A 221 18.56 -22.54 -38.11
C VAL A 221 18.58 -24.06 -37.80
N GLY A 222 17.53 -24.57 -37.14
CA GLY A 222 17.36 -26.01 -36.84
C GLY A 222 18.14 -26.50 -35.62
N ASP A 223 18.74 -25.58 -34.86
CA ASP A 223 19.43 -25.88 -33.60
C ASP A 223 18.36 -26.07 -32.52
N LYS A 224 18.00 -27.32 -32.22
CA LYS A 224 17.06 -27.63 -31.14
C LYS A 224 17.71 -27.17 -29.83
N PRO A 225 17.15 -26.17 -29.12
CA PRO A 225 17.72 -25.74 -27.84
C PRO A 225 17.76 -26.96 -26.92
N ALA A 226 18.96 -27.27 -26.42
CA ALA A 226 19.18 -28.36 -25.48
C ALA A 226 18.11 -28.30 -24.38
N HIS A 227 17.47 -29.44 -24.13
CA HIS A 227 16.42 -29.59 -23.14
C HIS A 227 16.93 -29.04 -21.79
N TYR A 228 16.42 -27.88 -21.36
CA TYR A 228 16.47 -27.48 -19.97
C TYR A 228 15.35 -28.25 -19.27
N VAL A 229 15.73 -29.35 -18.62
CA VAL A 229 14.91 -30.13 -17.68
C VAL A 229 14.90 -29.41 -16.35
#